data_AF-A0A2G2CML6-F1
#
_entry.id   AF-A0A2G2CML6-F1
#
_cell.length_a   1.000
_cell.length_b   1.000
_cell.length_c   1.000
_cell.angle_alpha   90.00
_cell.angle_beta   90.00
_cell.angle_gamma   90.00
#
_symmetry.space_group_name_H-M   'P 1'
#
loop_
_entity.id
_entity.type
_entity.pdbx_description
1 polymer ?
#
loop_
_entity_poly.entity_id
_entity_poly.type
_entity_poly.pdbx_seq_one_letter_code
_entity_poly.pdbx_strand_id
1 'polypeptide(L)' 'MTWKGFWEGIASLFEDILFIPYNALANLELESWWLANIVSWIFLIIGAVAFIYWLKKLKEFDENTESTYTFEENP' A
#
# COMPACT_ATOMS: atom_id res chain seq x y z
N MET A 1 -9.65 -40.96 -3.48
CA MET A 1 -8.77 -39.79 -3.68
C MET A 1 -7.38 -40.27 -4.03
N THR A 2 -6.79 -39.74 -5.11
CA THR A 2 -5.40 -40.01 -5.50
C THR A 2 -4.52 -38.80 -5.15
N TRP A 3 -3.21 -38.99 -4.99
CA TRP A 3 -2.27 -37.89 -4.79
C TRP A 3 -2.33 -36.84 -5.91
N LYS A 4 -2.54 -37.29 -7.15
CA LYS A 4 -2.74 -36.41 -8.31
C LYS A 4 -3.99 -35.53 -8.14
N GLY A 5 -5.13 -36.12 -7.75
CA GLY A 5 -6.38 -35.38 -7.57
C GLY A 5 -6.34 -34.35 -6.42
N PHE A 6 -5.54 -34.60 -5.38
CA PHE A 6 -5.33 -33.60 -4.32
C PHE A 6 -4.63 -32.34 -4.86
N TRP A 7 -3.56 -32.52 -5.64
CA TRP A 7 -2.83 -31.39 -6.23
C TRP A 7 -3.64 -30.69 -7.32
N GLU A 8 -4.41 -31.42 -8.13
CA GLU A 8 -5.34 -30.84 -9.11
C GLU A 8 -6.44 -30.01 -8.42
N GLY A 9 -6.95 -30.48 -7.28
CA GLY A 9 -7.90 -29.70 -6.47
C GLY A 9 -7.31 -28.38 -5.98
N ILE A 10 -6.05 -28.40 -5.51
CA ILE A 10 -5.34 -27.17 -5.14
C ILE A 10 -5.17 -26.26 -6.36
N ALA A 11 -4.75 -26.80 -7.51
CA ALA A 11 -4.60 -26.01 -8.74
C ALA A 11 -5.91 -25.32 -9.13
N SER A 12 -7.04 -26.05 -9.14
CA SER A 12 -8.36 -25.49 -9.46
C SER A 12 -8.79 -24.39 -8.50
N LEU A 13 -8.49 -24.50 -7.21
CA LEU A 13 -8.79 -23.46 -6.24
C LEU A 13 -8.06 -22.14 -6.60
N PHE A 14 -6.82 -22.23 -7.06
CA PHE A 14 -6.06 -21.04 -7.44
C PHE A 14 -6.45 -20.53 -8.83
N GLU A 15 -6.38 -21.37 -9.85
CA GLU A 15 -6.57 -20.97 -11.24
C GLU A 15 -8.01 -20.57 -11.54
N ASP A 16 -8.99 -21.34 -11.04
CA ASP A 16 -10.39 -21.14 -11.38
C ASP A 16 -11.12 -20.19 -10.41
N ILE A 17 -10.59 -19.97 -9.20
CA ILE A 17 -11.26 -19.16 -8.16
C ILE A 17 -10.39 -17.97 -7.73
N LEU A 18 -9.25 -18.22 -7.08
CA LEU A 18 -8.49 -17.15 -6.42
C LEU A 18 -7.81 -16.20 -7.42
N PHE A 19 -7.48 -16.67 -8.62
CA PHE A 19 -6.82 -15.86 -9.65
C PHE A 19 -7.78 -15.13 -10.58
N ILE A 20 -9.10 -15.29 -10.46
CA ILE A 20 -10.09 -14.49 -11.21
C ILE A 20 -9.75 -12.98 -11.19
N PRO A 21 -9.56 -12.33 -10.03
CA PRO A 21 -9.24 -10.90 -10.00
C PRO A 21 -7.90 -10.57 -10.67
N TYR A 22 -6.90 -11.44 -10.55
CA TYR A 22 -5.59 -11.23 -11.19
C TYR A 22 -5.67 -11.39 -12.71
N ASN A 23 -6.43 -12.37 -13.19
CA ASN A 23 -6.70 -12.56 -14.61
C ASN A 23 -7.50 -11.38 -15.18
N ALA A 24 -8.43 -10.80 -14.41
CA ALA A 24 -9.13 -9.60 -14.81
C ALA A 24 -8.17 -8.41 -14.99
N LEU A 25 -7.23 -8.20 -14.07
CA LEU A 25 -6.21 -7.15 -14.19
C LEU A 25 -5.27 -7.38 -15.37
N ALA A 26 -4.86 -8.63 -15.63
CA ALA A 26 -3.99 -8.97 -16.75
C ALA A 26 -4.68 -8.71 -18.11
N ASN A 27 -5.97 -9.03 -18.23
CA ASN A 27 -6.73 -8.70 -19.44
C ASN A 27 -6.91 -7.18 -19.58
N LEU A 28 -7.13 -6.47 -18.48
CA LEU A 28 -7.30 -5.02 -18.46
C LEU A 28 -6.02 -4.26 -18.87
N GLU A 29 -4.84 -4.86 -18.69
CA GLU A 29 -3.56 -4.30 -19.13
C GLU A 29 -3.56 -3.97 -20.63
N LEU A 30 -4.21 -4.82 -21.44
CA LEU A 30 -4.30 -4.66 -22.88
C LEU A 30 -5.17 -3.45 -23.30
N GLU A 31 -6.08 -3.02 -22.43
CA GLU A 31 -7.00 -1.90 -22.69
C GLU A 31 -6.54 -0.60 -22.01
N SER A 32 -6.02 -0.70 -20.78
CA SER A 32 -5.60 0.45 -19.98
C SER A 32 -4.54 0.07 -18.97
N TRP A 33 -3.30 0.45 -19.28
CA TRP A 33 -2.16 0.30 -18.36
C TRP A 33 -2.38 0.99 -17.01
N TRP A 34 -3.03 2.16 -17.00
CA TRP A 34 -3.32 2.89 -15.77
C TRP A 34 -4.27 2.13 -14.84
N LEU A 35 -5.32 1.55 -15.42
CA LEU A 35 -6.35 0.85 -14.64
C LEU A 35 -5.86 -0.54 -14.20
N ALA A 36 -5.08 -1.23 -15.03
CA ALA A 36 -4.42 -2.48 -14.65
C ALA A 36 -3.47 -2.31 -13.44
N ASN A 37 -2.91 -1.11 -13.25
CA ASN A 37 -2.03 -0.78 -12.13
C ASN A 37 -2.75 -0.13 -10.93
N ILE A 38 -4.09 -0.17 -10.86
CA ILE A 38 -4.86 0.56 -9.83
C ILE A 38 -4.45 0.21 -8.39
N VAL A 39 -4.09 -1.05 -8.12
CA VAL A 39 -3.63 -1.49 -6.79
C VAL A 39 -2.31 -0.78 -6.42
N SER A 40 -1.37 -0.70 -7.36
CA SER A 40 -0.10 0.03 -7.19
C SER A 40 -0.36 1.51 -6.92
N TRP A 41 -1.27 2.15 -7.66
CA TRP A 41 -1.66 3.55 -7.45
C TRP A 41 -2.24 3.78 -6.05
N ILE A 42 -3.11 2.89 -5.58
CA ILE A 42 -3.67 2.96 -4.22
C ILE A 42 -2.55 2.89 -3.18
N PHE A 43 -1.63 1.93 -3.30
CA PHE A 43 -0.50 1.81 -2.38
C PHE A 43 0.40 3.05 -2.38
N LEU A 44 0.70 3.60 -3.55
CA LEU A 44 1.48 4.84 -3.67
C LEU A 44 0.77 6.02 -3.00
N ILE A 45 -0.54 6.17 -3.20
CA ILE A 45 -1.32 7.25 -2.56
C ILE A 45 -1.32 7.09 -1.05
N ILE A 46 -1.57 5.88 -0.53
CA ILE A 46 -1.54 5.61 0.92
C ILE A 46 -0.16 5.95 1.49
N GLY A 47 0.91 5.50 0.83
CA GLY A 47 2.29 5.80 1.22
C GLY A 47 2.58 7.30 1.21
N ALA A 48 2.16 8.01 0.16
CA ALA A 48 2.34 9.46 0.06
C ALA A 48 1.59 10.23 1.16
N VAL A 49 0.34 9.85 1.47
CA VAL A 49 -0.44 10.46 2.56
C VAL A 49 0.22 10.21 3.92
N ALA A 50 0.65 8.98 4.19
CA ALA A 50 1.36 8.65 5.41
C ALA A 50 2.69 9.43 5.54
N PHE A 51 3.43 9.56 4.45
CA PHE A 51 4.67 10.33 4.40
C PHE A 51 4.43 11.82 4.68
N ILE A 52 3.44 12.44 4.03
CA ILE A 52 3.07 13.85 4.27
C ILE A 52 2.61 14.06 5.72
N TYR A 53 1.81 13.14 6.26
CA TYR A 53 1.39 13.18 7.66
C TYR A 53 2.61 13.18 8.60
N TRP A 54 3.58 12.30 8.34
CA TRP A 54 4.77 12.20 9.16
C TRP A 54 5.66 13.44 9.08
N LEU A 55 5.85 14.01 7.89
CA LEU A 55 6.58 15.28 7.73
C LEU A 55 5.92 16.43 8.50
N LYS A 56 4.59 16.51 8.49
CA LYS A 56 3.85 17.50 9.30
C LYS A 56 4.10 17.29 10.80
N LYS A 57 4.12 16.04 11.28
CA LYS A 57 4.42 15.73 12.68
C LYS A 57 5.84 16.07 13.09
N LEU A 58 6.82 15.85 12.22
CA LEU A 58 8.20 16.28 12.47
C LEU A 58 8.31 17.80 12.58
N LYS A 59 7.65 18.54 11.68
CA LYS A 59 7.61 20.00 11.75
C LYS A 59 6.92 20.51 13.02
N GLU A 60 5.79 19.93 13.39
CA GLU A 60 5.08 20.27 14.64
C GLU A 60 5.97 20.00 15.87
N PHE A 61 6.75 18.92 15.87
CA PHE A 61 7.69 18.65 16.95
C PHE A 61 8.80 19.71 17.05
N ASP A 62 9.38 20.12 15.92
CA ASP A 62 10.44 21.13 15.84
C ASP A 62 9.97 22.52 16.33
N GLU A 63 8.80 22.98 15.87
CA GLU A 63 8.20 24.27 16.28
C GLU A 63 7.88 24.31 17.79
N ASN A 64 7.42 23.19 18.37
CA ASN A 64 7.09 23.13 19.79
C ASN A 64 8.34 23.17 20.69
N THR A 65 9.49 22.68 20.21
CA THR A 65 10.74 22.78 20.94
C THR A 65 11.27 24.21 21.04
N GLU A 66 11.15 25.03 20.00
CA GLU A 66 11.60 26.44 20.05
C GLU A 66 10.86 27.27 21.11
N SER A 67 9.57 26.98 21.36
CA SER A 67 8.77 27.69 22.36
C SER A 67 9.00 27.23 23.81
N THR A 68 9.56 26.03 24.02
CA THR A 68 9.69 25.41 25.35
C THR A 68 11.06 25.69 25.99
N TYR A 69 12.08 26.04 25.20
CA TYR A 69 13.39 26.46 25.72
C TYR A 69 13.46 27.98 25.91
N THR A 70 12.50 28.57 26.61
CA THR A 70 12.80 29.82 27.33
C THR A 70 13.52 29.43 28.61
N PHE A 71 14.83 29.16 28.51
CA PHE A 71 15.65 29.46 29.68
C PHE A 71 15.39 30.94 29.94
N GLU A 72 14.77 31.27 31.07
CA GLU A 72 14.75 32.65 31.54
C GLU A 72 16.22 33.04 31.65
N GLU A 73 16.72 33.71 30.61
CA GLU A 73 18.04 34.31 30.59
C GLU A 73 17.93 35.55 31.48
N ASN A 74 17.84 35.30 32.78
CA ASN A 74 17.88 36.33 33.80
C ASN A 74 19.35 36.55 34.18
N PRO A 75 19.94 37.74 33.87
CA PRO A 75 21.25 38.10 34.40
C PRO A 75 21.23 38.28 35.93
#